data_AF-A0A226RFT4-F1
#
_entry.id   AF-A0A226RFT4-F1
#
_cell.length_a   1.000
_cell.length_b   1.000
_cell.length_c   1.000
_cell.angle_alpha   90.00
_cell.angle_beta   90.00
_cell.angle_gamma   90.00
#
_symmetry.space_group_name_H-M   'P 1'
#
loop_
_entity.id
_entity.type
_entity.pdbx_description
1 polymer ?
#
loop_
_entity_poly.entity_id
_entity_poly.type
_entity_poly.pdbx_seq_one_letter_code
_entity_poly.pdbx_strand_id
1 'polypeptide(L)'
;MSTIPTSGEKAAATAAKNYLKQFKDWKLISLRVDDGNPRVTDQEQLEHTRAIYELKARQHIVTAVGKVDQASGIILDQRFIKRHRTKTTLAELAANHYQITEGSFYHRQRKALLMAYKLMH
;
A
#
# COMPACT_ATOMS: atom_id res chain seq x y z
N MET A 1 18.68 -0.30 19.47
CA MET A 1 17.40 -0.17 18.74
C MET A 1 17.06 1.30 18.67
N SER A 2 16.99 1.90 17.48
CA SER A 2 16.69 3.33 17.34
C SER A 2 15.18 3.55 17.48
N THR A 3 14.75 4.09 18.62
CA THR A 3 13.39 4.56 18.85
C THR A 3 13.19 5.84 18.05
N ILE A 4 12.50 5.70 16.92
CA ILE A 4 12.06 6.86 16.15
C ILE A 4 11.21 7.72 17.11
N PRO A 5 11.52 9.01 17.29
CA PRO A 5 10.70 9.87 18.13
C PRO A 5 9.25 9.86 17.62
N THR A 6 8.26 9.98 18.51
CA THR A 6 6.83 9.84 18.18
C THR A 6 6.38 10.76 17.02
N SER A 7 7.03 11.92 16.86
CA SER A 7 6.85 12.83 15.72
C SER A 7 7.33 12.21 14.39
N GLY A 8 8.46 11.51 14.40
CA GLY A 8 9.01 10.76 13.27
C GLY A 8 8.13 9.58 12.86
N GLU A 9 7.52 8.87 13.82
CA GLU A 9 6.59 7.79 13.50
C GLU A 9 5.33 8.29 12.80
N LYS A 10 4.79 9.44 13.21
CA LYS A 10 3.62 10.05 12.56
C LYS A 10 3.96 10.45 11.12
N ALA A 11 5.13 11.04 10.91
CA ALA A 11 5.63 11.40 9.58
C ALA A 11 5.83 10.15 8.71
N ALA A 12 6.51 9.13 9.23
CA ALA A 12 6.73 7.84 8.58
C ALA A 12 5.42 7.16 8.16
N ALA A 13 4.46 7.05 9.07
CA ALA A 13 3.15 6.46 8.76
C ALA A 13 2.39 7.25 7.70
N THR A 14 2.51 8.59 7.71
CA THR A 14 1.91 9.46 6.69
C THR A 14 2.57 9.27 5.32
N ALA A 15 3.90 9.18 5.28
CA ALA A 15 4.66 8.92 4.06
C ALA A 15 4.27 7.57 3.44
N ALA A 16 4.25 6.49 4.23
CA ALA A 16 3.83 5.17 3.76
C ALA A 16 2.37 5.16 3.28
N LYS A 17 1.47 5.81 4.01
CA LYS A 17 0.06 5.94 3.61
C LYS A 17 -0.07 6.63 2.26
N ASN A 18 0.62 7.76 2.06
CA ASN A 18 0.55 8.52 0.82
C ASN A 18 1.16 7.72 -0.34
N TYR A 19 2.31 7.09 -0.12
CA TYR A 19 2.96 6.23 -1.11
C TYR A 19 2.02 5.09 -1.56
N LEU A 20 1.46 4.31 -0.64
CA LEU A 20 0.57 3.20 -0.97
C LEU A 20 -0.73 3.66 -1.66
N LYS A 21 -1.29 4.81 -1.24
CA LYS A 21 -2.51 5.34 -1.85
C LYS A 21 -2.36 5.69 -3.34
N GLN A 22 -1.16 6.05 -3.79
CA GLN A 22 -0.89 6.35 -5.20
C GLN A 22 -1.02 5.12 -6.11
N PHE A 23 -1.25 3.91 -5.57
CA PHE A 23 -1.41 2.69 -6.36
C PHE A 23 -2.43 2.84 -7.50
N LYS A 24 -3.62 3.40 -7.23
CA LYS A 24 -4.64 3.58 -8.26
C LYS A 24 -4.18 4.55 -9.36
N ASP A 25 -3.43 5.57 -8.99
CA ASP A 25 -2.99 6.61 -9.93
C ASP A 25 -1.93 6.03 -10.87
N TRP A 26 -0.97 5.26 -10.33
CA TRP A 26 -0.02 4.48 -11.14
C TRP A 26 -0.71 3.41 -11.98
N LYS A 27 -1.76 2.77 -11.47
CA LYS A 27 -2.55 1.79 -12.24
C LYS A 27 -3.18 2.46 -13.46
N LEU A 28 -3.74 3.66 -13.30
CA LEU A 28 -4.27 4.41 -14.43
C LEU A 28 -3.18 4.77 -15.45
N ILE A 29 -2.00 5.21 -14.99
CA ILE A 29 -0.86 5.51 -15.88
C ILE A 29 -0.44 4.24 -16.65
N SER A 30 -0.32 3.10 -15.98
CA SER A 30 0.05 1.84 -16.64
C SER A 30 -0.96 1.38 -17.70
N LEU A 31 -2.23 1.78 -17.59
CA LEU A 31 -3.27 1.39 -18.54
C LEU A 31 -3.40 2.36 -19.73
N ARG A 32 -2.67 3.48 -19.74
CA ARG A 32 -2.77 4.51 -20.80
C ARG A 32 -2.02 4.13 -22.07
N VAL A 33 -0.94 3.38 -21.94
CA VAL A 33 -0.19 2.88 -23.10
C VAL A 33 -0.85 1.59 -23.56
N ASP A 34 -1.32 1.61 -24.79
CA ASP A 34 -1.72 0.43 -25.54
C ASP A 34 -0.49 -0.06 -26.30
N ASP A 35 0.03 -1.23 -25.93
CA ASP A 35 1.22 -1.85 -26.55
C ASP A 35 1.04 -2.07 -28.07
N GLY A 36 -0.19 -2.01 -28.59
CA GLY A 36 -0.51 -2.12 -30.01
C GLY A 36 -0.55 -0.79 -30.79
N ASN A 37 -0.36 0.37 -30.13
CA ASN A 37 -0.46 1.67 -30.79
C ASN A 37 0.90 2.15 -31.32
N PRO A 38 1.10 2.23 -32.66
CA PRO A 38 2.39 2.62 -33.26
C PRO A 38 2.75 4.10 -33.07
N ARG A 39 1.90 4.90 -32.40
CA ARG A 39 2.12 6.33 -32.15
C ARG A 39 2.58 6.64 -30.72
N VAL A 40 2.79 5.62 -29.88
CA VAL A 40 3.30 5.81 -28.52
C VAL A 40 4.72 6.40 -28.60
N THR A 41 4.93 7.48 -27.89
CA THR A 41 6.24 8.12 -27.79
C THR A 41 7.15 7.38 -26.80
N ASP A 42 8.48 7.49 -26.97
CA ASP A 42 9.45 6.89 -26.04
C ASP A 42 9.21 7.35 -24.58
N GLN A 43 8.75 8.60 -24.39
CA GLN A 43 8.42 9.16 -23.09
C GLN A 43 7.22 8.45 -22.45
N GLU A 44 6.15 8.19 -23.21
CA GLU A 44 4.98 7.46 -22.73
C GLU A 44 5.33 6.01 -22.36
N GLN A 45 6.19 5.36 -23.16
CA GLN A 45 6.67 4.01 -22.87
C GLN A 45 7.50 3.95 -21.57
N LEU A 46 8.34 4.97 -21.35
CA LEU A 46 9.12 5.10 -20.12
C LEU A 46 8.22 5.29 -18.90
N GLU A 47 7.20 6.17 -19.00
CA GLU A 47 6.24 6.40 -17.93
C GLU A 47 5.42 5.14 -17.61
N HIS A 48 5.00 4.39 -18.63
CA HIS A 48 4.32 3.11 -18.47
C HIS A 48 5.20 2.10 -17.72
N THR A 49 6.46 1.94 -18.14
CA THR A 49 7.40 1.02 -17.51
C THR A 49 7.62 1.39 -16.04
N ARG A 50 7.79 2.69 -15.75
CA ARG A 50 7.89 3.21 -14.38
C ARG A 50 6.62 2.91 -13.58
N ALA A 51 5.45 3.08 -14.16
CA ALA A 51 4.18 2.79 -13.51
C ALA A 51 4.07 1.31 -13.12
N ILE A 52 4.43 0.38 -14.02
CA ILE A 52 4.46 -1.05 -13.72
C ILE A 52 5.41 -1.34 -12.55
N TYR A 53 6.61 -0.77 -12.57
CA TYR A 53 7.59 -0.94 -11.50
C TYR A 53 7.03 -0.46 -10.14
N GLU A 54 6.46 0.74 -10.11
CA GLU A 54 5.87 1.35 -8.92
C GLU A 54 4.69 0.54 -8.36
N LEU A 55 3.87 -0.08 -9.22
CA LEU A 55 2.79 -0.98 -8.80
C LEU A 55 3.34 -2.25 -8.12
N LYS A 56 4.34 -2.88 -8.75
CA LYS A 56 5.01 -4.08 -8.21
C LYS A 56 5.67 -3.79 -6.86
N ALA A 57 6.35 -2.65 -6.72
CA ALA A 57 6.98 -2.24 -5.47
C ALA A 57 5.95 -2.13 -4.32
N ARG A 58 4.80 -1.48 -4.57
CA ARG A 58 3.72 -1.36 -3.57
C ARG A 58 3.13 -2.72 -3.18
N GLN A 59 2.90 -3.61 -4.15
CA GLN A 59 2.41 -4.97 -3.88
C GLN A 59 3.41 -5.81 -3.10
N HIS A 60 4.71 -5.67 -3.42
CA HIS A 60 5.78 -6.32 -2.67
C HIS A 60 5.75 -5.90 -1.20
N ILE A 61 5.65 -4.60 -0.91
CA ILE A 61 5.59 -4.10 0.47
C ILE A 61 4.42 -4.74 1.23
N VAL A 62 3.22 -4.76 0.65
CA VAL A 62 2.05 -5.38 1.27
C VAL A 62 2.27 -6.87 1.54
N THR A 63 2.84 -7.59 0.56
CA THR A 63 3.14 -9.02 0.68
C THR A 63 4.18 -9.29 1.76
N ALA A 64 5.26 -8.50 1.80
CA ALA A 64 6.33 -8.63 2.78
C ALA A 64 5.84 -8.33 4.20
N VAL A 65 5.01 -7.29 4.38
CA VAL A 65 4.33 -7.03 5.66
C VAL A 65 3.43 -8.21 6.04
N GLY A 66 2.65 -8.74 5.10
CA GLY A 66 1.75 -9.88 5.33
C GLY A 66 2.47 -11.16 5.74
N LYS A 67 3.69 -11.41 5.23
CA LYS A 67 4.54 -12.53 5.67
C LYS A 67 4.97 -12.41 7.14
N VAL A 68 5.12 -11.19 7.65
CA VAL A 68 5.51 -10.93 9.04
C VAL A 68 4.28 -10.84 9.96
N ASP A 69 3.23 -10.18 9.50
CA ASP A 69 1.96 -9.98 10.22
C ASP A 69 0.82 -9.92 9.20
N GLN A 70 0.14 -11.05 9.00
CA GLN A 70 -0.92 -11.21 8.00
C GLN A 70 -2.06 -10.21 8.19
N ALA A 71 -2.48 -9.93 9.42
CA ALA A 71 -3.52 -8.93 9.69
C ALA A 71 -3.09 -7.53 9.24
N SER A 72 -1.83 -7.16 9.47
CA SER A 72 -1.26 -5.90 8.98
C SER A 72 -1.22 -5.86 7.44
N GLY A 73 -0.84 -6.97 6.79
CA GLY A 73 -0.88 -7.11 5.33
C GLY A 73 -2.29 -6.90 4.76
N ILE A 74 -3.30 -7.56 5.34
CA ILE A 74 -4.71 -7.41 4.97
C ILE A 74 -5.15 -5.94 5.11
N ILE A 75 -4.79 -5.27 6.21
CA ILE A 75 -5.12 -3.86 6.41
C ILE A 75 -4.53 -3.00 5.29
N LEU A 76 -3.24 -3.20 4.93
CA LEU A 76 -2.60 -2.40 3.89
C LEU A 76 -3.24 -2.61 2.52
N ASP A 77 -3.49 -3.86 2.14
CA ASP A 77 -4.14 -4.21 0.87
C ASP A 77 -5.52 -3.57 0.77
N GLN A 78 -6.38 -3.83 1.75
CA GLN A 78 -7.77 -3.39 1.72
C GLN A 78 -7.88 -1.86 1.80
N ARG A 79 -7.11 -1.20 2.68
CA ARG A 79 -7.23 0.25 2.91
C ARG A 79 -6.53 1.12 1.89
N PHE A 80 -5.37 0.70 1.39
CA PHE A 80 -4.50 1.60 0.63
C PHE A 80 -4.31 1.16 -0.82
N ILE A 81 -4.31 -0.15 -1.11
CA ILE A 81 -4.29 -0.67 -2.49
C ILE A 81 -5.70 -0.65 -3.09
N LYS A 82 -6.66 -1.32 -2.44
CA LYS A 82 -8.05 -1.40 -2.89
C LYS A 82 -8.90 -0.19 -2.51
N ARG A 83 -8.41 0.68 -1.62
CA ARG A 83 -9.09 1.88 -1.10
C ARG A 83 -10.48 1.59 -0.49
N HIS A 84 -10.67 0.41 0.10
CA HIS A 84 -11.89 0.05 0.79
C HIS A 84 -12.08 0.81 2.11
N ARG A 85 -13.34 0.88 2.58
CA ARG A 85 -13.71 1.50 3.86
C ARG A 85 -13.29 0.61 5.04
N THR A 86 -13.22 1.19 6.24
CA THR A 86 -12.91 0.47 7.49
C THR A 86 -13.78 -0.77 7.66
N LYS A 87 -15.10 -0.62 7.49
CA LYS A 87 -16.09 -1.70 7.66
C LYS A 87 -15.78 -2.92 6.78
N THR A 88 -15.45 -2.70 5.51
CA THR A 88 -15.06 -3.77 4.57
C THR A 88 -13.75 -4.42 4.99
N THR A 89 -12.77 -3.63 5.44
CA THR A 89 -11.49 -4.18 5.94
C THR A 89 -11.69 -5.03 7.20
N LEU A 90 -12.55 -4.60 8.11
CA LEU A 90 -12.89 -5.36 9.32
C LEU A 90 -13.61 -6.67 8.99
N ALA A 91 -14.51 -6.67 8.01
CA ALA A 91 -15.15 -7.88 7.52
C ALA A 91 -14.13 -8.87 6.93
N GLU A 92 -13.17 -8.38 6.13
CA GLU A 92 -12.09 -9.20 5.58
C GLU A 92 -11.19 -9.78 6.68
N LEU A 93 -10.84 -8.97 7.68
CA LEU A 93 -10.07 -9.43 8.84
C LEU A 93 -10.81 -10.53 9.61
N ALA A 94 -12.11 -10.35 9.84
CA ALA A 94 -12.94 -11.35 10.51
C ALA A 94 -13.05 -12.65 9.70
N ALA A 95 -13.18 -12.57 8.37
CA ALA A 95 -13.17 -13.73 7.48
C ALA A 95 -11.84 -14.50 7.52
N ASN A 96 -10.74 -13.81 7.84
CA ASN A 96 -9.42 -14.42 8.06
C ASN A 96 -9.13 -14.70 9.55
N HIS A 97 -10.17 -14.87 10.38
CA HIS A 97 -10.10 -15.20 11.81
C HIS A 97 -9.39 -14.15 12.70
N TYR A 98 -9.30 -12.89 12.25
CA TYR A 98 -8.82 -11.76 13.07
C TYR A 98 -9.99 -10.95 13.62
N GLN A 99 -10.32 -11.18 14.89
CA GLN A 99 -11.31 -10.36 15.60
C GLN A 99 -10.67 -9.07 16.10
N ILE A 100 -10.87 -7.98 15.35
CA ILE A 100 -10.36 -6.65 15.67
C ILE A 100 -11.57 -5.71 15.82
N THR A 101 -11.62 -4.99 16.94
CA THR A 101 -12.61 -3.94 17.16
C THR A 101 -12.26 -2.68 16.37
N GLU A 102 -13.24 -1.85 16.03
CA GLU A 102 -12.97 -0.58 15.34
C GLU A 102 -12.04 0.35 16.15
N GLY A 103 -12.14 0.35 17.48
CA GLY A 103 -11.24 1.11 18.35
C GLY A 103 -9.78 0.66 18.24
N SER A 104 -9.52 -0.66 18.17
CA SER A 104 -8.16 -1.20 18.04
C SER A 104 -7.65 -1.23 16.58
N PHE A 105 -8.55 -1.07 15.60
CA PHE A 105 -8.22 -1.05 14.18
C PHE A 105 -7.21 0.04 13.83
N TYR A 106 -7.40 1.27 14.30
CA TYR A 106 -6.52 2.39 13.94
C TYR A 106 -5.12 2.24 14.51
N HIS A 107 -4.97 1.60 15.67
CA HIS A 107 -3.67 1.24 16.23
C HIS A 107 -2.96 0.21 15.36
N ARG A 108 -3.67 -0.85 14.93
CA ARG A 108 -3.12 -1.84 14.00
C ARG A 108 -2.81 -1.26 12.62
N GLN A 109 -3.65 -0.35 12.11
CA GLN A 109 -3.38 0.36 10.87
C GLN A 109 -2.11 1.21 10.97
N ARG A 110 -1.89 1.92 12.08
CA ARG A 110 -0.65 2.67 12.30
C ARG A 110 0.56 1.74 12.36
N LYS A 111 0.47 0.61 13.07
CA LYS A 111 1.52 -0.42 13.09
C LYS A 111 1.85 -0.90 11.68
N ALA A 112 0.84 -1.27 10.89
CA ALA A 112 1.00 -1.74 9.52
C ALA A 112 1.69 -0.70 8.62
N LEU A 113 1.32 0.57 8.74
CA LEU A 113 1.96 1.68 8.01
C LEU A 113 3.43 1.88 8.40
N LEU A 114 3.77 1.72 9.68
CA LEU A 114 5.17 1.80 10.13
C LEU A 114 6.00 0.60 9.62
N MET A 115 5.41 -0.59 9.54
CA MET A 115 6.05 -1.75 8.91
C MET A 115 6.29 -1.51 7.42
N ALA A 116 5.29 -0.96 6.72
CA ALA A 116 5.43 -0.62 5.30
C ALA A 116 6.53 0.43 5.06
N TYR A 117 6.61 1.47 5.90
CA TYR A 117 7.62 2.52 5.79
C TYR A 117 9.05 1.97 5.84
N LYS A 118 9.30 0.98 6.71
CA LYS A 118 10.61 0.32 6.83
C LYS A 118 11.04 -0.45 5.57
N LEU A 119 10.12 -0.72 4.64
CA LEU A 119 10.36 -1.46 3.40
C LEU A 119 10.36 -0.54 2.17
N MET A 120 10.24 0.77 2.36
CA MET A 120 10.30 1.76 1.27
C MET A 120 11.73 2.22 0.96
N HIS A 121 12.71 1.79 1.75
CA HIS A 121 14.14 2.14 1.66
C HIS A 121 14.95 0.85 1.59
#